data_AF-A0A0D8Y408-F1
#
_entry.id   AF-A0A0D8Y408-F1
#
_cell.length_a   1.000
_cell.length_b   1.000
_cell.length_c   1.000
_cell.angle_alpha   90.00
_cell.angle_beta   90.00
_cell.angle_gamma   90.00
#
_symmetry.space_group_name_H-M   'P 1'
#
loop_
_entity.id
_entity.type
_entity.pdbx_description
1 polymer ?
#
loop_
_entity_poly.entity_id
_entity_poly.type
_entity_poly.pdbx_seq_one_letter_code
_entity_poly.pdbx_strand_id
1 'polypeptide(L)'
;MILKVIERGQPRDIIIKEGEIFLLPSRVEHSPQRYANTIGFVLERTRENTEFDCVRYFVDSTTTQRLFERWFHLNDVVRDLPPLIQAFHSSEEFKSGIPGPKSFLVNAPYEAVARNLSKPINLYDFIQQHKEKLRNGPVEIYGAPDYSTNVFLYGQGRYSMQTDEFELLIWIMEDSRAILESSTVGRLCEAMTMTLCPPNSK
;
A
#
# COMPACT_ATOMS: atom_id res chain seq x y z
N MET A 1 -2.47 -3.91 13.47
CA MET A 1 -1.04 -4.07 13.12
C MET A 1 -0.28 -2.78 13.43
N ILE A 2 1.05 -2.82 13.48
CA ILE A 2 1.89 -1.61 13.49
C ILE A 2 2.65 -1.54 12.18
N LEU A 3 2.59 -0.40 11.49
CA LEU A 3 3.44 -0.09 10.35
C LEU A 3 4.54 0.86 10.85
N LYS A 4 5.77 0.34 11.01
CA LYS A 4 6.93 1.17 11.31
C LYS A 4 7.32 1.90 10.04
N VAL A 5 7.56 3.21 10.11
CA VAL A 5 7.92 4.03 8.95
C VAL A 5 9.06 4.97 9.29
N ILE A 6 9.78 5.45 8.28
CA ILE A 6 10.65 6.62 8.41
C ILE A 6 9.91 7.83 7.88
N GLU A 7 9.39 8.67 8.78
CA GLU A 7 8.71 9.91 8.46
C GLU A 7 9.67 11.09 8.65
N ARG A 8 9.96 11.82 7.56
CA ARG A 8 10.88 12.98 7.58
C ARG A 8 12.24 12.66 8.23
N GLY A 9 12.75 11.46 7.96
CA GLY A 9 14.03 10.99 8.50
C GLY A 9 13.99 10.55 9.96
N GLN A 10 12.80 10.39 10.55
CA GLN A 10 12.60 9.93 11.92
C GLN A 10 11.74 8.66 11.96
N PRO A 11 12.08 7.66 12.79
CA PRO A 11 11.22 6.50 12.99
C PRO A 11 9.87 6.91 13.60
N ARG A 12 8.78 6.38 13.06
CA ARG A 12 7.42 6.52 13.60
C ARG A 12 6.68 5.20 13.50
N ASP A 13 5.91 4.87 14.54
CA ASP A 13 4.99 3.74 14.51
C ASP A 13 3.58 4.25 14.14
N ILE A 14 3.01 3.70 13.06
CA ILE A 14 1.62 3.92 12.67
C ILE A 14 0.80 2.70 13.11
N ILE A 15 -0.10 2.90 14.07
CA ILE A 15 -1.02 1.86 14.52
C ILE A 15 -2.21 1.84 13.57
N ILE A 16 -2.43 0.72 12.89
CA ILE A 16 -3.59 0.48 12.01
C ILE A 16 -4.46 -0.58 12.67
N LYS A 17 -5.64 -0.17 13.14
CA LYS A 17 -6.62 -1.01 13.84
C LYS A 17 -7.55 -1.71 12.86
N GLU A 18 -8.33 -2.64 13.37
CA GLU A 18 -9.44 -3.25 12.62
C GLU A 18 -10.43 -2.18 12.16
N GLY A 19 -10.92 -2.31 10.92
CA GLY A 19 -11.82 -1.34 10.29
C GLY A 19 -11.13 -0.05 9.83
N GLU A 20 -9.83 0.12 10.05
CA GLU A 20 -9.08 1.27 9.54
C GLU A 20 -8.46 0.98 8.18
N ILE A 21 -8.46 2.00 7.31
CA ILE A 21 -7.71 2.02 6.06
C ILE A 21 -6.56 3.02 6.16
N PHE A 22 -5.50 2.76 5.40
CA PHE A 22 -4.35 3.65 5.33
C PHE A 22 -3.71 3.54 3.94
N LEU A 23 -3.37 4.67 3.33
CA LEU A 23 -2.65 4.72 2.06
C LEU A 23 -1.26 5.29 2.29
N LEU A 24 -0.24 4.51 1.92
CA LEU A 24 1.16 4.90 2.04
C LEU A 24 1.62 5.59 0.74
N PRO A 25 2.15 6.83 0.78
CA PRO A 25 2.73 7.46 -0.39
C PRO A 25 3.97 6.70 -0.91
N SER A 26 4.31 6.94 -2.17
CA SER A 26 5.50 6.35 -2.79
C SER A 26 6.81 6.76 -2.08
N ARG A 27 7.81 5.86 -2.12
CA ARG A 27 9.16 6.08 -1.58
C ARG A 27 9.22 6.41 -0.08
N VAL A 28 8.27 5.87 0.68
CA VAL A 28 8.31 5.86 2.15
C VAL A 28 8.84 4.52 2.63
N GLU A 29 9.93 4.54 3.38
CA GLU A 29 10.49 3.34 4.01
C GLU A 29 9.51 2.84 5.08
N HIS A 30 9.15 1.56 5.01
CA HIS A 30 8.14 0.98 5.88
C HIS A 30 8.44 -0.48 6.22
N SER A 31 8.01 -0.92 7.41
CA SER A 31 8.21 -2.27 7.93
C SER A 31 6.95 -2.75 8.67
N PRO A 32 6.09 -3.58 8.03
CA PRO A 32 4.83 -4.01 8.62
C PRO A 32 5.03 -5.08 9.71
N GLN A 33 4.42 -4.85 10.87
CA GLN A 33 4.42 -5.74 12.03
C GLN A 33 3.01 -6.28 12.26
N ARG A 34 2.79 -7.55 11.90
CA ARG A 34 1.50 -8.24 12.03
C ARG A 34 1.45 -9.07 13.31
N TYR A 35 0.25 -9.18 13.88
CA TYR A 35 0.02 -9.97 15.10
C TYR A 35 -0.74 -11.25 14.77
N ALA A 36 -0.60 -12.26 15.63
CA ALA A 36 -1.32 -13.53 15.48
C ALA A 36 -2.84 -13.29 15.43
N ASN A 37 -3.56 -14.13 14.68
CA ASN A 37 -5.01 -14.10 14.54
C ASN A 37 -5.55 -12.77 13.95
N THR A 38 -4.80 -12.16 13.03
CA THR A 38 -5.24 -10.96 12.30
C THR A 38 -5.16 -11.18 10.79
N ILE A 39 -6.08 -10.58 10.05
CA ILE A 39 -6.09 -10.54 8.58
C ILE A 39 -6.05 -9.07 8.16
N GLY A 40 -5.26 -8.74 7.14
CA GLY A 40 -5.20 -7.39 6.61
C GLY A 40 -4.96 -7.40 5.12
N PHE A 41 -5.76 -6.64 4.39
CA PHE A 41 -5.69 -6.49 2.95
C PHE A 41 -4.62 -5.46 2.55
N VAL A 42 -3.81 -5.79 1.54
CA VAL A 42 -2.80 -4.89 0.97
C VAL A 42 -2.98 -4.90 -0.54
N LEU A 43 -3.04 -3.71 -1.13
CA LEU A 43 -3.07 -3.52 -2.56
C LEU A 43 -1.87 -2.68 -2.97
N GLU A 44 -1.12 -3.19 -3.94
CA GLU A 44 -0.04 -2.51 -4.63
C GLU A 44 -0.23 -2.69 -6.14
N ARG A 45 0.53 -1.96 -6.95
CA ARG A 45 0.56 -2.17 -8.40
C ARG A 45 1.84 -2.84 -8.86
N THR A 46 1.76 -3.50 -10.00
CA THR A 46 2.93 -3.97 -10.75
C THR A 46 3.89 -2.80 -11.02
N ARG A 47 5.18 -3.06 -10.87
CA ARG A 47 6.25 -2.09 -11.13
C ARG A 47 6.47 -1.93 -12.62
N GLU A 48 6.74 -0.70 -13.04
CA GLU A 48 7.29 -0.45 -14.38
C GLU A 48 8.73 -1.00 -14.45
N ASN A 49 9.23 -1.26 -15.66
CA ASN A 49 10.61 -1.75 -15.85
C ASN A 49 11.69 -0.76 -15.37
N THR A 50 11.32 0.50 -15.19
CA THR A 50 12.18 1.58 -14.73
C THR A 50 12.13 1.77 -13.21
N GLU A 51 11.32 1.01 -12.48
CA GLU A 51 11.10 1.13 -11.04
C GLU A 51 11.83 0.04 -10.26
N PHE A 52 12.44 0.42 -9.14
CA PHE A 52 13.19 -0.49 -8.28
C PHE A 52 12.65 -0.45 -6.85
N ASP A 53 12.57 -1.62 -6.23
CA ASP A 53 12.31 -1.80 -4.81
C ASP A 53 13.62 -1.95 -4.04
N CYS A 54 13.56 -1.75 -2.73
CA CYS A 54 14.71 -1.82 -1.85
C CYS A 54 14.36 -2.57 -0.55
N VAL A 55 15.19 -3.54 -0.19
CA VAL A 55 15.24 -4.07 1.18
C VAL A 55 16.34 -3.35 1.92
N ARG A 56 16.01 -2.75 3.07
CA ARG A 56 16.95 -1.98 3.88
C ARG A 56 16.83 -2.36 5.35
N TYR A 57 17.98 -2.48 6.00
CA TYR A 57 18.09 -2.62 7.45
C TYR A 57 18.79 -1.39 8.01
N PHE A 58 18.43 -1.02 9.23
CA PHE A 58 19.03 0.06 10.00
C PHE A 58 19.85 -0.51 11.16
N VAL A 59 20.78 0.28 11.69
CA VAL A 59 21.65 -0.13 12.80
C VAL A 59 20.82 -0.51 14.03
N ASP A 60 19.79 0.27 14.33
CA ASP A 60 18.84 -0.02 15.41
C ASP A 60 17.46 0.62 15.14
N SER A 61 16.51 0.44 16.06
CA SER A 61 15.13 0.95 15.92
C SER A 61 14.96 2.44 16.20
N THR A 62 16.00 3.11 16.69
CA THR A 62 15.98 4.53 17.10
C THR A 62 16.70 5.43 16.11
N THR A 63 17.55 4.87 15.24
CA THR A 63 18.31 5.61 14.24
C THR A 63 17.82 5.34 12.82
N THR A 64 18.13 6.26 11.91
CA THR A 64 17.95 6.08 10.45
C THR A 64 19.27 5.79 9.73
N GLN A 65 20.30 5.39 10.49
CA GLN A 65 21.57 4.97 9.93
C GLN A 65 21.41 3.63 9.22
N ARG A 66 21.60 3.63 7.90
CA ARG A 66 21.51 2.43 7.07
C ARG A 66 22.61 1.43 7.46
N LEU A 67 22.25 0.17 7.61
CA LEU A 67 23.16 -0.94 7.92
C LEU A 67 23.43 -1.81 6.69
N PHE A 68 22.39 -2.09 5.90
CA PHE A 68 22.47 -2.97 4.73
C PHE A 68 21.37 -2.59 3.75
N GLU A 69 21.65 -2.65 2.45
CA GLU A 69 20.61 -2.49 1.43
C GLU A 69 20.77 -3.41 0.22
N ARG A 70 19.65 -3.78 -0.41
CA ARG A 70 19.61 -4.43 -1.72
C ARG A 70 18.51 -3.80 -2.56
N TRP A 71 18.92 -3.27 -3.71
CA TRP A 71 18.03 -2.75 -4.74
C TRP A 71 17.78 -3.81 -5.81
N PHE A 72 16.54 -3.93 -6.25
CA PHE A 72 16.13 -4.99 -7.18
C PHE A 72 14.85 -4.59 -7.93
N HIS A 73 14.61 -5.25 -9.06
CA HIS A 73 13.35 -5.15 -9.78
C HIS A 73 12.38 -6.21 -9.23
N LEU A 74 11.29 -5.76 -8.61
CA LEU A 74 10.32 -6.64 -7.96
C LEU A 74 9.33 -7.20 -8.98
N ASN A 75 9.33 -8.53 -9.12
CA ASN A 75 8.39 -9.24 -9.99
C ASN A 75 7.39 -10.09 -9.20
N ASP A 76 7.87 -10.77 -8.16
CA ASP A 76 7.05 -11.57 -7.25
C ASP A 76 7.58 -11.43 -5.82
N VAL A 77 6.83 -10.76 -4.96
CA VAL A 77 7.25 -10.48 -3.58
C VAL A 77 7.46 -11.75 -2.74
N VAL A 78 6.69 -12.81 -3.01
CA VAL A 78 6.78 -14.07 -2.25
C VAL A 78 8.07 -14.81 -2.61
N ARG A 79 8.49 -14.72 -3.88
CA ARG A 79 9.69 -15.38 -4.38
C ARG A 79 10.95 -14.52 -4.20
N ASP A 80 10.87 -13.23 -4.47
CA ASP A 80 12.03 -12.36 -4.66
C ASP A 80 12.55 -11.79 -3.32
N LEU A 81 11.68 -11.64 -2.31
CA LEU A 81 12.04 -11.05 -1.02
C LEU A 81 12.85 -11.99 -0.11
N PRO A 82 12.51 -13.29 0.06
CA PRO A 82 13.22 -14.17 0.99
C PRO A 82 14.74 -14.28 0.76
N PRO A 83 15.26 -14.40 -0.49
CA PRO A 83 16.70 -14.44 -0.72
C PRO A 83 17.43 -13.18 -0.24
N LEU A 84 16.81 -12.00 -0.34
CA LEU A 84 17.39 -10.73 0.11
C LEU A 84 17.46 -10.65 1.64
N ILE A 85 16.43 -11.16 2.31
CA ILE A 85 16.39 -11.29 3.77
C ILE A 85 17.47 -12.28 4.24
N GLN A 86 17.59 -13.43 3.59
CA GLN A 86 18.63 -14.42 3.90
C GLN A 86 20.04 -13.85 3.69
N ALA A 87 20.23 -13.05 2.64
CA ALA A 87 21.51 -12.38 2.38
C ALA A 87 21.91 -11.45 3.52
N PHE A 88 20.96 -10.71 4.11
CA PHE A 88 21.22 -9.90 5.31
C PHE A 88 21.59 -10.77 6.51
N HIS A 89 20.77 -11.78 6.85
CA HIS A 89 21.03 -12.63 8.02
C HIS A 89 22.33 -13.44 7.93
N SER A 90 22.86 -13.64 6.73
CA SER A 90 24.13 -14.33 6.50
C SER A 90 25.33 -13.37 6.43
N SER A 91 25.11 -12.06 6.54
CA SER A 91 26.13 -11.04 6.32
C SER A 91 26.92 -10.69 7.58
N GLU A 92 28.08 -10.06 7.41
CA GLU A 92 28.86 -9.54 8.55
C GLU A 92 28.18 -8.32 9.18
N GLU A 93 27.41 -7.55 8.42
CA GLU A 93 26.59 -6.45 8.95
C GLU A 93 25.57 -6.94 9.98
N PHE A 94 24.90 -8.06 9.73
CA PHE A 94 23.98 -8.65 10.72
C PHE A 94 24.70 -9.11 12.00
N LYS A 95 25.93 -9.65 11.87
CA LYS A 95 26.72 -10.12 13.02
C LYS A 95 27.32 -8.98 13.83
N SER A 96 27.82 -7.95 13.16
CA SER A 96 28.59 -6.86 13.78
C SER A 96 27.75 -5.64 14.13
N GLY A 97 26.60 -5.46 13.47
CA GLY A 97 25.80 -4.23 13.56
C GLY A 97 26.48 -3.01 12.92
N ILE A 98 27.57 -3.21 12.18
CA ILE A 98 28.38 -2.14 11.60
C ILE A 98 28.34 -2.26 10.06
N PRO A 99 28.07 -1.16 9.33
CA PRO A 99 28.19 -1.16 7.88
C PRO A 99 29.62 -1.49 7.43
N GLY A 100 29.75 -2.40 6.47
CA GLY A 100 31.00 -2.81 5.83
C GLY A 100 31.01 -2.58 4.30
N PRO A 101 32.06 -3.05 3.61
CA PRO A 101 32.23 -2.83 2.17
C PRO A 101 31.12 -3.45 1.29
N LYS A 102 30.31 -4.37 1.81
CA LYS A 102 29.23 -5.06 1.09
C LYS A 102 27.82 -4.61 1.52
N SER A 103 27.74 -3.58 2.36
CA SER A 103 26.47 -3.04 2.84
C SER A 103 25.68 -2.34 1.75
N PHE A 104 26.38 -1.59 0.89
CA PHE A 104 25.79 -0.76 -0.17
C PHE A 104 26.48 -1.11 -1.50
N LEU A 105 25.88 -2.02 -2.27
CA LEU A 105 26.50 -2.56 -3.50
C LEU A 105 26.29 -1.67 -4.72
N VAL A 106 25.29 -0.80 -4.68
CA VAL A 106 24.93 0.13 -5.75
C VAL A 106 24.57 1.47 -5.14
N ASN A 107 24.64 2.53 -5.94
CA ASN A 107 24.05 3.81 -5.54
C ASN A 107 22.53 3.69 -5.55
N ALA A 108 21.88 4.28 -4.54
CA ALA A 108 20.43 4.33 -4.46
C ALA A 108 19.84 4.95 -5.75
N PRO A 109 19.02 4.22 -6.52
CA PRO A 109 18.36 4.76 -7.70
C PRO A 109 17.41 5.92 -7.37
N TYR A 110 16.85 5.92 -6.15
CA TYR A 110 16.01 6.98 -5.63
C TYR A 110 16.31 7.25 -4.17
N GLU A 111 16.16 8.51 -3.76
CA GLU A 111 16.16 8.89 -2.36
C GLU A 111 14.76 8.82 -1.75
N ALA A 112 14.73 8.58 -0.43
CA ALA A 112 13.52 8.67 0.37
C ALA A 112 12.96 10.09 0.32
N VAL A 113 11.63 10.22 0.25
CA VAL A 113 10.98 11.53 0.20
C VAL A 113 10.51 11.91 1.59
N ALA A 114 11.01 13.04 2.12
CA ALA A 114 10.52 13.58 3.37
C ALA A 114 9.08 14.10 3.20
N ARG A 115 8.10 13.37 3.75
CA ARG A 115 6.68 13.75 3.72
C ARG A 115 6.03 13.52 5.08
N ASN A 116 4.96 14.28 5.35
CA ASN A 116 4.08 13.97 6.47
C ASN A 116 3.08 12.88 6.02
N LEU A 117 2.83 11.92 6.91
CA LEU A 117 1.94 10.80 6.72
C LEU A 117 0.67 11.04 7.52
N SER A 118 -0.45 10.83 6.84
CA SER A 118 -1.78 10.90 7.43
C SER A 118 -1.94 9.85 8.55
N LYS A 119 -2.99 9.99 9.35
CA LYS A 119 -3.40 8.93 10.26
C LYS A 119 -4.29 7.93 9.50
N PRO A 120 -4.29 6.65 9.90
CA PRO A 120 -5.29 5.70 9.43
C PRO A 120 -6.70 6.24 9.67
N ILE A 121 -7.60 5.94 8.74
CA ILE A 121 -8.99 6.39 8.76
C ILE A 121 -9.85 5.21 9.17
N ASN A 122 -10.62 5.35 10.24
CA ASN A 122 -11.69 4.38 10.53
C ASN A 122 -12.76 4.50 9.45
N LEU A 123 -12.93 3.43 8.66
CA LEU A 123 -13.76 3.46 7.47
C LEU A 123 -15.24 3.60 7.81
N TYR A 124 -15.69 2.96 8.91
CA TYR A 124 -17.06 3.08 9.37
C TYR A 124 -17.38 4.54 9.74
N ASP A 125 -16.55 5.17 10.57
CA ASP A 125 -16.73 6.57 10.97
C ASP A 125 -16.68 7.50 9.76
N PHE A 126 -15.75 7.26 8.83
CA PHE A 126 -15.65 8.03 7.59
C PHE A 126 -16.96 7.95 6.78
N ILE A 127 -17.51 6.75 6.60
CA ILE A 127 -18.81 6.55 5.90
C ILE A 127 -19.91 7.32 6.62
N GLN A 128 -20.03 7.19 7.95
CA GLN A 128 -21.07 7.87 8.73
C GLN A 128 -21.01 9.39 8.56
N GLN A 129 -19.81 9.97 8.62
CA GLN A 129 -19.57 11.40 8.47
C GLN A 129 -19.89 11.93 7.07
N HIS A 130 -19.84 11.06 6.04
CA HIS A 130 -20.02 11.44 4.65
C HIS A 130 -21.36 10.98 4.05
N LYS A 131 -22.27 10.40 4.84
CA LYS A 131 -23.58 9.89 4.40
C LYS A 131 -24.38 10.85 3.51
N GLU A 132 -24.47 12.12 3.91
CA GLU A 132 -25.24 13.12 3.14
C GLU A 132 -24.55 13.48 1.81
N LYS A 133 -23.21 13.51 1.78
CA LYS A 133 -22.45 13.73 0.55
C LYS A 133 -22.63 12.56 -0.42
N LEU A 134 -22.64 11.33 0.09
CA LEU A 134 -22.81 10.11 -0.70
C LEU A 134 -24.15 10.03 -1.43
N ARG A 135 -25.19 10.73 -0.95
CA ARG A 135 -26.47 10.87 -1.67
C ARG A 135 -26.35 11.68 -2.95
N ASN A 136 -25.34 12.54 -3.03
CA ASN A 136 -25.14 13.47 -4.16
C ASN A 136 -24.03 13.00 -5.12
N GLY A 137 -23.28 11.96 -4.78
CA GLY A 137 -22.20 11.43 -5.61
C GLY A 137 -21.11 10.71 -4.82
N PRO A 138 -20.09 10.17 -5.49
CA PRO A 138 -18.96 9.54 -4.82
C PRO A 138 -18.14 10.55 -4.02
N VAL A 139 -17.48 10.05 -2.97
CA VAL A 139 -16.56 10.81 -2.12
C VAL A 139 -15.15 10.26 -2.30
N GLU A 140 -14.21 11.11 -2.68
CA GLU A 140 -12.79 10.76 -2.71
C GLU A 140 -12.24 10.66 -1.27
N ILE A 141 -11.59 9.54 -0.95
CA ILE A 141 -10.90 9.31 0.33
C ILE A 141 -9.42 9.66 0.19
N TYR A 142 -8.80 9.19 -0.88
CA TYR A 142 -7.41 9.45 -1.23
C TYR A 142 -7.29 9.73 -2.73
N GLY A 143 -6.39 10.64 -3.09
CA GLY A 143 -6.15 11.00 -4.48
C GLY A 143 -5.03 12.02 -4.66
N ALA A 144 -4.99 12.62 -5.84
CA ALA A 144 -4.01 13.64 -6.20
C ALA A 144 -4.17 14.92 -5.34
N PRO A 145 -3.10 15.69 -5.12
CA PRO A 145 -1.73 15.47 -5.59
C PRO A 145 -0.91 14.54 -4.69
N ASP A 146 -1.46 14.11 -3.55
CA ASP A 146 -0.67 13.42 -2.54
C ASP A 146 -0.35 11.97 -2.92
N TYR A 147 -1.27 11.33 -3.64
CA TYR A 147 -1.21 9.93 -4.05
C TYR A 147 -1.44 9.77 -5.55
N SER A 148 -0.79 8.77 -6.15
CA SER A 148 -1.11 8.30 -7.50
C SER A 148 -2.29 7.32 -7.53
N THR A 149 -2.64 6.74 -6.38
CA THR A 149 -3.81 5.88 -6.23
C THR A 149 -5.01 6.74 -5.85
N ASN A 150 -6.10 6.61 -6.59
CA ASN A 150 -7.39 7.15 -6.18
C ASN A 150 -8.22 6.09 -5.45
N VAL A 151 -8.83 6.50 -4.34
CA VAL A 151 -9.75 5.67 -3.56
C VAL A 151 -11.04 6.45 -3.39
N PHE A 152 -12.13 5.91 -3.93
CA PHE A 152 -13.44 6.53 -3.88
C PHE A 152 -14.43 5.65 -3.13
N LEU A 153 -15.30 6.29 -2.36
CA LEU A 153 -16.45 5.69 -1.73
C LEU A 153 -17.70 6.03 -2.54
N TYR A 154 -18.46 5.01 -2.93
CA TYR A 154 -19.70 5.14 -3.69
C TYR A 154 -20.90 4.85 -2.79
N GLY A 155 -21.93 5.70 -2.89
CA GLY A 155 -23.21 5.53 -2.21
C GLY A 155 -24.21 4.75 -3.05
N GLN A 156 -25.49 4.85 -2.69
CA GLN A 156 -26.56 4.32 -3.52
C GLN A 156 -26.68 5.15 -4.81
N GLY A 157 -26.65 4.48 -5.96
CA GLY A 157 -26.81 5.12 -7.25
C GLY A 157 -26.44 4.22 -8.42
N ARG A 158 -26.41 4.80 -9.61
CA ARG A 158 -25.84 4.19 -10.81
C ARG A 158 -24.67 5.04 -11.25
N TYR A 159 -23.52 4.40 -11.42
CA TYR A 159 -22.27 5.07 -11.77
C TYR A 159 -21.68 4.42 -13.01
N SER A 160 -21.26 5.23 -13.97
CA SER A 160 -20.45 4.77 -15.08
C SER A 160 -18.99 4.86 -14.65
N MET A 161 -18.25 3.77 -14.78
CA MET A 161 -16.82 3.74 -14.53
C MET A 161 -16.12 3.34 -15.82
N GLN A 162 -15.00 3.99 -16.14
CA GLN A 162 -14.14 3.59 -17.23
C GLN A 162 -12.74 3.42 -16.65
N THR A 163 -12.13 2.29 -16.96
CA THR A 163 -10.71 2.09 -16.68
C THR A 163 -9.96 2.45 -17.96
N ASP A 164 -9.05 3.43 -17.89
CA ASP A 164 -8.16 3.73 -19.00
C ASP A 164 -6.96 2.77 -18.95
N GLU A 165 -5.76 3.29 -18.69
CA GLU A 165 -4.53 2.49 -18.60
C GLU A 165 -4.35 1.77 -17.25
N PHE A 166 -5.29 1.95 -16.31
CA PHE A 166 -5.17 1.45 -14.93
C PHE A 166 -6.19 0.35 -14.62
N GLU A 167 -5.83 -0.53 -13.69
CA GLU A 167 -6.76 -1.49 -13.10
C GLU A 167 -7.72 -0.80 -12.12
N LEU A 168 -8.96 -1.28 -12.04
CA LEU A 168 -9.93 -0.86 -11.04
C LEU A 168 -10.31 -2.04 -10.16
N LEU A 169 -10.23 -1.85 -8.86
CA LEU A 169 -10.68 -2.82 -7.87
C LEU A 169 -11.95 -2.30 -7.19
N ILE A 170 -13.05 -3.01 -7.37
CA ILE A 170 -14.35 -2.69 -6.76
C ILE A 170 -14.55 -3.62 -5.57
N TRP A 171 -14.69 -3.06 -4.38
CA TRP A 171 -15.05 -3.80 -3.17
C TRP A 171 -16.50 -3.47 -2.78
N ILE A 172 -17.36 -4.50 -2.77
CA ILE A 172 -18.71 -4.37 -2.22
C ILE A 172 -18.63 -4.60 -0.72
N MET A 173 -18.91 -3.56 0.05
CA MET A 173 -18.81 -3.60 1.51
C MET A 173 -19.95 -4.40 2.15
N GLU A 174 -19.85 -4.65 3.44
CA GLU A 174 -20.92 -5.23 4.25
C GLU A 174 -22.25 -4.45 4.07
N ASP A 175 -23.37 -5.17 4.15
CA ASP A 175 -24.73 -4.64 3.95
C ASP A 175 -24.97 -3.92 2.60
N SER A 176 -24.07 -4.11 1.64
CA SER A 176 -24.15 -3.49 0.31
C SER A 176 -24.35 -4.56 -0.77
N ARG A 177 -24.97 -4.14 -1.87
CA ARG A 177 -25.12 -4.96 -3.08
C ARG A 177 -24.95 -4.08 -4.30
N ALA A 178 -24.35 -4.63 -5.34
CA ALA A 178 -24.22 -3.95 -6.61
C ALA A 178 -24.48 -4.91 -7.76
N ILE A 179 -24.90 -4.37 -8.89
CA ILE A 179 -24.89 -5.07 -10.17
C ILE A 179 -23.81 -4.39 -11.00
N LEU A 180 -22.80 -5.15 -11.39
CA LEU A 180 -21.80 -4.69 -12.34
C LEU A 180 -22.31 -5.02 -13.75
N GLU A 181 -22.48 -4.00 -14.58
CA GLU A 181 -22.89 -4.16 -15.98
C GLU A 181 -21.70 -3.82 -16.87
N SER A 182 -21.28 -4.77 -17.70
CA SER A 182 -20.40 -4.50 -18.85
C SER A 182 -21.22 -4.51 -20.14
N SER A 183 -20.58 -4.23 -21.27
CA SER A 183 -21.20 -4.28 -22.59
C SER A 183 -21.85 -5.64 -22.94
N THR A 184 -21.47 -6.73 -22.26
CA THR A 184 -21.92 -8.08 -22.59
C THR A 184 -22.50 -8.87 -21.41
N VAL A 185 -22.24 -8.48 -20.16
CA VAL A 185 -22.65 -9.27 -18.98
C VAL A 185 -23.05 -8.36 -17.82
N GLY A 186 -24.22 -8.62 -17.23
CA GLY A 186 -24.59 -8.13 -15.90
C GLY A 186 -24.27 -9.17 -14.84
N ARG A 187 -23.49 -8.81 -13.81
CA ARG A 187 -23.14 -9.68 -12.69
C ARG A 187 -23.58 -9.07 -11.36
N LEU A 188 -24.35 -9.83 -10.59
CA LEU A 188 -24.62 -9.48 -9.20
C LEU A 188 -23.33 -9.64 -8.38
N CYS A 189 -22.92 -8.60 -7.67
CA CYS A 189 -21.82 -8.62 -6.73
C CYS A 189 -22.39 -8.59 -5.30
N GLU A 190 -22.14 -9.67 -4.56
CA GLU A 190 -22.59 -9.84 -3.17
C GLU A 190 -21.75 -9.00 -2.20
N ALA A 191 -22.26 -8.81 -0.99
CA ALA A 191 -21.52 -8.15 0.08
C ALA A 191 -20.19 -8.87 0.35
N MET A 192 -19.19 -8.11 0.75
CA MET A 192 -17.84 -8.59 1.07
C MET A 192 -17.12 -9.28 -0.11
N THR A 193 -17.51 -8.95 -1.35
CA THR A 193 -16.83 -9.42 -2.56
C THR A 193 -15.98 -8.33 -3.21
N MET A 194 -14.91 -8.75 -3.87
CA MET A 194 -14.03 -7.86 -4.63
C MET A 194 -14.00 -8.26 -6.10
N THR A 195 -14.00 -7.26 -6.98
CA THR A 195 -13.94 -7.42 -8.42
C THR A 195 -12.78 -6.62 -8.98
N LEU A 196 -11.84 -7.32 -9.63
CA LEU A 196 -10.80 -6.67 -10.41
C LEU A 196 -11.29 -6.48 -11.86
N CYS A 197 -11.33 -5.22 -12.29
CA CYS A 197 -11.60 -4.83 -13.67
C CYS A 197 -10.25 -4.50 -14.34
N PRO A 198 -9.86 -5.22 -15.41
CA PRO A 198 -8.64 -4.93 -16.16
C PRO A 198 -8.66 -3.52 -16.78
N PRO A 199 -7.49 -2.98 -17.20
CA PRO A 199 -7.43 -1.74 -17.97
C PRO A 199 -8.31 -1.81 -19.23
N ASN A 200 -8.77 -0.66 -19.72
CA ASN A 200 -9.67 -0.51 -20.87
C ASN A 200 -11.05 -1.18 -20.76
N SER A 201 -11.45 -1.61 -19.56
CA SER A 201 -12.83 -1.99 -19.22
C SER A 201 -13.79 -0.79 -19.15
N LYS A 202 -15.06 -1.06 -19.49
CA LYS A 202 -16.19 -0.14 -19.39
C LYS A 202 -17.38 -0.82 -18.74
#